data_AF-A0A4U9UNH1-F1
#
_entry.id   AF-A0A4U9UNH1-F1
#
_cell.length_a   1.000
_cell.length_b   1.000
_cell.length_c   1.000
_cell.angle_alpha   90.00
_cell.angle_beta   90.00
_cell.angle_gamma   90.00
#
_symmetry.space_group_name_H-M   'P 1'
#
loop_
_entity.id
_entity.type
_entity.pdbx_description
1 polymer ?
#
loop_
_entity_poly.entity_id
_entity_poly.type
_entity_poly.pdbx_seq_one_letter_code
_entity_poly.pdbx_strand_id
1 'polypeptide(L)'
;MYGWRYNFTRGDRFGENLPRMSEQLTDQVLVERVQKGDQKSFNLLVIRYQHKVASLVSRYVPQGDVPDVVQESFIKAYRALESFRGDSAFYTWLYRIAVNTAKKLSGCSGPAPTIK
;
A
#
# COMPACT_ATOMS: atom_id res chain seq x y z
N MET A 1 -16.75 9.84 -1.84
CA MET A 1 -16.73 8.70 -2.78
C MET A 1 -15.47 8.80 -3.62
N TYR A 2 -14.38 8.12 -3.24
CA TYR A 2 -13.19 8.01 -4.09
C TYR A 2 -13.23 6.63 -4.74
N GLY A 3 -13.66 6.60 -5.99
CA GLY A 3 -13.85 5.37 -6.77
C GLY A 3 -12.52 4.78 -7.22
N TRP A 4 -11.96 3.87 -6.42
CA TRP A 4 -10.87 2.99 -6.81
C TRP A 4 -11.35 1.55 -6.72
N ARG A 5 -12.02 1.06 -7.76
CA ARG A 5 -12.54 -0.30 -7.82
C ARG A 5 -11.69 -1.10 -8.81
N TYR A 6 -10.67 -1.77 -8.29
CA TYR A 6 -9.73 -2.58 -9.08
C TYR A 6 -9.93 -4.08 -8.79
N ASN A 7 -9.99 -4.88 -9.86
CA ASN A 7 -10.15 -6.33 -9.80
C ASN A 7 -8.78 -7.00 -9.54
N PHE A 8 -8.69 -7.72 -8.43
CA PHE A 8 -7.51 -8.48 -8.01
C PHE A 8 -7.57 -9.90 -8.60
N THR A 9 -6.73 -10.20 -9.59
CA THR A 9 -6.52 -11.57 -10.07
C THR A 9 -5.28 -12.18 -9.44
N ARG A 10 -5.43 -13.44 -9.04
CA ARG A 10 -4.57 -14.23 -8.17
C ARG A 10 -3.44 -14.85 -8.98
N GLY A 11 -2.20 -14.38 -8.79
CA GLY A 11 -1.03 -15.13 -9.26
C GLY A 11 0.23 -14.32 -9.54
N ASP A 12 0.82 -13.65 -8.55
CA ASP A 12 2.20 -13.15 -8.70
C ASP A 12 3.02 -13.40 -7.42
N ARG A 13 4.03 -14.27 -7.56
CA ARG A 13 4.99 -14.63 -6.52
C ARG A 13 5.98 -13.47 -6.33
N PHE A 14 6.27 -13.20 -5.07
CA PHE A 14 7.09 -12.08 -4.63
C PHE A 14 8.56 -12.28 -5.01
N GLY A 15 9.13 -11.27 -5.66
CA GLY A 15 10.55 -11.20 -5.97
C GLY A 15 10.81 -11.27 -7.46
N GLU A 16 11.47 -10.22 -7.95
CA GLU A 16 12.14 -10.10 -9.26
C GLU A 16 11.36 -9.48 -10.43
N ASN A 17 11.96 -8.41 -10.95
CA ASN A 17 11.81 -7.80 -12.28
C ASN A 17 10.38 -7.49 -12.78
N LEU A 18 9.86 -6.32 -12.40
CA LEU A 18 8.95 -5.61 -13.29
C LEU A 18 9.78 -4.81 -14.32
N PRO A 19 9.45 -4.88 -15.62
CA PRO A 19 10.24 -4.30 -16.69
C PRO A 19 10.39 -2.79 -16.54
N ARG A 20 11.60 -2.30 -16.84
CA ARG A 20 11.93 -0.88 -17.00
C ARG A 20 11.03 -0.27 -18.08
N MET A 21 9.93 0.34 -17.71
CA MET A 21 9.11 1.14 -18.63
C MET A 21 8.92 2.54 -18.08
N SER A 22 9.44 3.47 -18.90
CA SER A 22 9.60 4.92 -18.76
C SER A 22 10.56 5.38 -17.67
N GLU A 23 11.79 5.74 -18.07
CA GLU A 23 12.59 6.88 -17.56
C GLU A 23 12.12 7.36 -16.16
N GLN A 24 12.28 6.50 -15.17
CA GLN A 24 11.41 6.50 -13.98
C GLN A 24 11.89 7.61 -13.05
N LEU A 25 11.08 8.64 -12.83
CA LEU A 25 11.19 9.42 -11.60
C LEU A 25 11.26 8.45 -10.42
N THR A 26 12.38 8.51 -9.70
CA THR A 26 12.62 7.70 -8.49
C THR A 26 11.45 7.91 -7.54
N ASP A 27 11.07 6.88 -6.79
CA ASP A 27 10.06 7.00 -5.74
C ASP A 27 10.33 8.18 -4.82
N GLN A 28 11.61 8.43 -4.50
CA GLN A 28 12.06 9.63 -3.78
C GLN A 28 11.61 10.95 -4.43
N VAL A 29 11.80 11.13 -5.73
CA VAL A 29 11.41 12.39 -6.42
C VAL A 29 9.89 12.55 -6.46
N LEU A 30 9.15 11.45 -6.63
CA LEU A 30 7.69 11.48 -6.54
C LEU A 30 7.25 11.88 -5.12
N VAL A 31 7.86 11.33 -4.08
CA VAL A 31 7.58 11.67 -2.68
C VAL A 31 7.86 13.16 -2.40
N GLU A 32 9.00 13.68 -2.86
CA GLU A 32 9.33 15.11 -2.73
C GLU A 32 8.30 16.02 -3.41
N ARG A 33 7.79 15.62 -4.58
CA ARG A 33 6.74 16.36 -5.27
C ARG A 33 5.43 16.33 -4.49
N VAL A 34 5.06 15.19 -3.90
CA VAL A 34 3.86 15.10 -3.07
C VAL A 34 3.98 15.96 -1.82
N GLN A 35 5.16 16.01 -1.20
CA GLN A 35 5.43 16.90 -0.06
C GLN A 35 5.29 18.39 -0.43
N LYS A 36 5.54 18.74 -1.69
CA LYS A 36 5.29 20.09 -2.24
C LYS A 36 3.83 20.34 -2.63
N GLY A 37 2.93 19.40 -2.39
CA GLY A 37 1.50 19.50 -2.68
C GLY A 37 1.06 18.92 -4.03
N ASP A 38 1.95 18.25 -4.78
CA ASP A 38 1.58 17.62 -6.05
C ASP A 38 0.87 16.28 -5.86
N GLN A 39 -0.46 16.35 -5.78
CA GLN A 39 -1.33 15.18 -5.65
C GLN A 39 -1.24 14.20 -6.83
N LYS A 40 -0.84 14.67 -8.02
CA LYS A 40 -0.72 13.80 -9.20
C LYS A 40 0.46 12.85 -9.06
N SER A 41 1.55 13.32 -8.44
CA SER A 41 2.72 12.48 -8.13
C SER A 41 2.38 11.36 -7.14
N PHE A 42 1.43 11.57 -6.23
CA PHE A 42 0.97 10.52 -5.31
C PHE A 42 0.18 9.44 -6.06
N ASN A 43 -0.65 9.83 -7.03
CA ASN A 43 -1.40 8.88 -7.84
C ASN A 43 -0.45 7.92 -8.60
N LEU A 44 0.67 8.42 -9.12
CA LEU A 44 1.70 7.57 -9.74
C LEU A 44 2.29 6.56 -8.75
N LEU A 45 2.53 6.95 -7.50
CA LEU A 45 2.97 6.04 -6.44
C LEU A 45 1.89 4.98 -6.15
N VAL A 46 0.63 5.38 -6.03
CA VAL A 46 -0.49 4.45 -5.79
C VAL A 46 -0.57 3.42 -6.92
N ILE A 47 -0.57 3.86 -8.18
CA ILE A 47 -0.65 2.95 -9.34
C ILE A 47 0.53 1.96 -9.35
N ARG A 48 1.73 2.43 -9.00
CA ARG A 48 2.95 1.60 -8.95
C ARG A 48 2.92 0.56 -7.83
N TYR A 49 2.36 0.89 -6.67
CA TYR A 49 2.45 0.04 -5.48
C TYR A 49 1.15 -0.69 -5.11
N GLN A 50 -0.01 -0.32 -5.66
CA GLN A 50 -1.31 -0.90 -5.30
C GLN A 50 -1.34 -2.42 -5.42
N HIS A 51 -0.78 -2.99 -6.49
CA HIS A 51 -0.76 -4.45 -6.69
C HIS A 51 0.14 -5.15 -5.66
N LYS A 52 1.28 -4.54 -5.33
CA LYS A 52 2.22 -5.08 -4.33
C LYS A 52 1.63 -5.04 -2.93
N VAL A 53 0.97 -3.93 -2.57
CA VAL A 53 0.31 -3.78 -1.27
C VAL A 53 -0.90 -4.69 -1.17
N ALA A 54 -1.71 -4.82 -2.21
CA ALA A 54 -2.85 -5.75 -2.23
C ALA A 54 -2.40 -7.20 -2.06
N SER A 55 -1.38 -7.63 -2.82
CA SER A 55 -0.81 -8.97 -2.69
C SER A 55 -0.27 -9.22 -1.28
N LEU A 56 0.37 -8.22 -0.66
CA LEU A 56 0.84 -8.31 0.72
C LEU A 56 -0.30 -8.46 1.72
N VAL A 57 -1.26 -7.53 1.67
CA VAL A 57 -2.40 -7.46 2.59
C VAL A 57 -3.26 -8.72 2.50
N SER A 58 -3.39 -9.30 1.29
CA SER A 58 -4.13 -10.54 1.05
C SER A 58 -3.64 -11.76 1.85
N ARG A 59 -2.43 -11.68 2.44
CA ARG A 59 -1.88 -12.71 3.35
C ARG A 59 -2.37 -12.57 4.79
N TYR A 60 -2.90 -11.41 5.16
CA TYR A 60 -3.29 -11.05 6.52
C TYR A 60 -4.80 -10.93 6.72
N VAL A 61 -5.55 -10.61 5.65
CA VAL A 61 -7.00 -10.39 5.70
C VAL A 61 -7.72 -11.20 4.61
N PRO A 62 -9.02 -11.48 4.77
CA PRO A 62 -9.84 -12.09 3.73
C PRO A 62 -9.83 -11.28 2.44
N GLN A 63 -10.00 -11.96 1.29
CA GLN A 63 -10.00 -11.31 -0.04
C GLN A 63 -11.02 -10.17 -0.16
N GLY A 64 -12.15 -10.26 0.55
CA GLY A 64 -13.18 -9.22 0.56
C GLY A 64 -12.74 -7.91 1.22
N ASP A 65 -11.84 -7.99 2.22
CA ASP A 65 -11.39 -6.81 2.98
C ASP A 65 -10.10 -6.20 2.40
N VAL A 66 -9.42 -6.89 1.48
CA VAL A 66 -8.17 -6.41 0.86
C VAL A 66 -8.33 -5.02 0.25
N PRO A 67 -9.36 -4.72 -0.57
CA PRO A 67 -9.51 -3.40 -1.19
C PRO A 67 -9.63 -2.28 -0.15
N ASP A 68 -10.44 -2.49 0.90
CA ASP A 68 -10.64 -1.55 1.99
C ASP A 68 -9.35 -1.28 2.77
N VAL A 69 -8.61 -2.34 3.11
CA VAL A 69 -7.33 -2.23 3.84
C VAL A 69 -6.29 -1.52 2.99
N VAL A 70 -6.21 -1.83 1.69
CA VAL A 70 -5.30 -1.18 0.74
C VAL A 70 -5.61 0.31 0.65
N GLN A 71 -6.89 0.66 0.48
CA GLN A 71 -7.33 2.05 0.41
C GLN A 71 -7.00 2.80 1.70
N GLU A 72 -7.33 2.24 2.88
CA GLU A 72 -7.04 2.86 4.17
C GLU A 72 -5.52 3.04 4.37
N SER A 73 -4.72 2.08 3.92
CA SER A 73 -3.26 2.15 3.99
C SER A 73 -2.70 3.29 3.15
N PHE A 74 -3.21 3.49 1.92
CA PHE A 74 -2.80 4.61 1.08
C PHE A 74 -3.25 5.97 1.63
N ILE A 75 -4.45 6.05 2.22
CA ILE A 75 -4.92 7.29 2.87
C ILE A 75 -4.02 7.65 4.07
N LYS A 76 -3.67 6.67 4.89
CA LYS A 76 -2.72 6.86 6.01
C LYS A 76 -1.34 7.24 5.52
N ALA A 77 -0.86 6.58 4.46
CA ALA A 77 0.41 6.91 3.84
C ALA A 77 0.39 8.36 3.33
N TYR A 78 -0.64 8.79 2.62
CA TYR A 78 -0.74 10.17 2.13
C TYR A 78 -0.62 11.20 3.27
N ARG A 79 -1.36 11.01 4.37
CA ARG A 79 -1.31 11.90 5.54
C ARG A 79 0.03 11.88 6.27
N ALA A 80 0.67 10.70 6.36
CA ALA A 80 1.95 10.57 7.03
C ALA A 80 3.13 10.98 6.13
N LEU A 81 2.91 11.12 4.82
CA LEU A 81 3.94 11.46 3.84
C LEU A 81 4.52 12.85 4.04
N GLU A 82 3.71 13.78 4.56
CA GLU A 82 4.16 15.12 4.96
C GLU A 82 5.28 15.08 6.00
N SER A 83 5.29 14.04 6.84
CA SER A 83 6.30 13.83 7.90
C SER A 83 7.42 12.86 7.52
N PHE A 84 7.38 12.30 6.32
CA PHE A 84 8.33 11.29 5.87
C PHE A 84 9.67 11.95 5.50
N ARG A 85 10.76 11.57 6.19
CA ARG A 85 12.08 12.20 6.01
C ARG A 85 12.98 11.54 4.95
N GLY A 86 12.51 10.48 4.29
CA GLY A 86 13.31 9.76 3.29
C GLY A 86 14.45 8.87 3.87
N ASP A 87 14.46 8.64 5.18
CA ASP A 87 15.48 7.81 5.87
C ASP A 87 15.43 6.32 5.49
N SER A 88 14.34 5.89 4.85
CA SER A 88 14.13 4.52 4.38
C SER A 88 13.50 4.52 2.99
N ALA A 89 13.61 3.43 2.25
CA ALA A 89 12.89 3.28 0.98
C ALA A 89 11.37 3.44 1.20
N PHE A 90 10.70 4.21 0.33
CA PHE A 90 9.27 4.48 0.42
C PHE A 90 8.45 3.19 0.52
N TYR A 91 8.83 2.17 -0.26
CA TYR A 91 8.17 0.86 -0.23
C TYR A 91 8.23 0.20 1.15
N THR A 92 9.36 0.23 1.83
CA THR A 92 9.53 -0.35 3.17
C THR A 92 8.67 0.37 4.21
N TRP A 93 8.56 1.70 4.10
CA TRP A 93 7.71 2.49 4.97
C TRP A 93 6.22 2.23 4.71
N LEU A 94 5.80 2.19 3.44
CA LEU A 94 4.43 1.87 3.02
C LEU A 94 4.02 0.46 3.46
N TYR A 95 4.94 -0.51 3.36
CA TYR A 95 4.75 -1.88 3.83
C TYR A 95 4.36 -1.90 5.32
N ARG A 96 5.08 -1.14 6.17
CA ARG A 96 4.80 -1.08 7.61
C ARG A 96 3.41 -0.52 7.91
N ILE A 97 2.98 0.52 7.18
CA ILE A 97 1.64 1.10 7.31
C ILE A 97 0.57 0.07 6.92
N ALA A 98 0.78 -0.64 5.81
CA ALA A 98 -0.15 -1.64 5.32
C ALA A 98 -0.32 -2.81 6.29
N VAL A 99 0.78 -3.37 6.80
CA VAL A 99 0.74 -4.46 7.79
C VAL A 99 0.08 -4.01 9.09
N ASN A 100 0.39 -2.80 9.58
CA ASN A 100 -0.25 -2.27 10.79
C ASN A 100 -1.75 -2.07 10.60
N THR A 101 -2.19 -1.65 9.41
CA THR A 101 -3.60 -1.47 9.08
C THR A 101 -4.32 -2.82 8.97
N ALA A 102 -3.71 -3.80 8.29
CA ALA A 102 -4.24 -5.15 8.21
C ALA A 102 -4.41 -5.79 9.61
N LYS A 103 -3.39 -5.67 10.47
CA LYS A 103 -3.46 -6.15 11.86
C LYS A 103 -4.60 -5.52 12.65
N LYS A 104 -4.77 -4.19 12.53
CA LYS A 104 -5.85 -3.47 13.22
C LYS A 104 -7.23 -4.02 12.84
N LEU A 105 -7.44 -4.28 11.55
CA LEU A 105 -8.72 -4.80 11.05
C LEU A 105 -8.93 -6.26 11.45
N SER A 106 -7.88 -7.09 11.42
CA SER A 106 -7.95 -8.47 11.91
C SER A 106 -8.27 -8.57 13.41
N GLY A 107 -7.89 -7.58 14.22
CA GLY A 107 -8.17 -7.54 15.66
C GLY A 107 -9.59 -7.10 16.02
N CYS A 108 -10.36 -6.54 15.07
CA CYS A 108 -11.78 -6.22 15.25
C CYS A 108 -12.71 -7.38 14.85
N SER A 109 -12.19 -8.43 14.21
CA SER A 109 -12.82 -9.76 14.19
C SER A 109 -12.29 -10.51 15.42
N GLY A 110 -13.16 -10.94 16.34
CA GLY A 110 -12.81 -11.34 17.71
C GLY A 110 -11.73 -12.44 17.87
N PRO A 111 -11.29 -12.74 19.11
CA PRO A 111 -10.29 -13.77 19.36
C PRO A 111 -10.76 -15.12 18.78
N ALA A 112 -9.88 -15.76 18.00
CA ALA A 112 -10.12 -17.10 17.48
C ALA A 112 -10.43 -18.07 18.64
N PRO A 113 -11.42 -18.98 18.51
CA PRO A 113 -11.74 -19.92 19.56
C PRO A 113 -10.54 -20.84 19.81
N THR A 114 -10.11 -20.87 21.07
CA THR A 114 -9.11 -21.80 21.59
C THR A 114 -9.55 -23.23 21.30
N ILE A 115 -8.78 -23.94 20.46
CA ILE A 115 -8.87 -25.39 20.36
C ILE A 115 -8.37 -25.94 21.70
N LYS A 116 -9.28 -26.57 22.46
CA LYS A 116 -8.96 -27.44 23.60
C LYS A 116 -8.69 -28.84 23.11
#